data_AF-A0A660ZP13-F1
#
_entry.id   AF-A0A660ZP13-F1
#
_cell.length_a   1.000
_cell.length_b   1.000
_cell.length_c   1.000
_cell.angle_alpha   90.00
_cell.angle_beta   90.00
_cell.angle_gamma   90.00
#
_symmetry.space_group_name_H-M   'P 1'
#
loop_
_entity.id
_entity.type
_entity.pdbx_description
1 polymer ?
#
loop_
_entity_poly.entity_id
_entity_poly.type
_entity_poly.pdbx_seq_one_letter_code
_entity_poly.pdbx_strand_id
1 'polypeptide(L)'
;NSRMKDFYDLVILSQMFAFGGELVVEAIRATFERRGTPIPAHVPFALTTEFSEDLSKIAQWSAFTRKSGASEIGSIGEVVKAISLFVDKPLRVAITSEAFDGHWPPGGPWS
;
A
#
# COMPACT_ATOMS: atom_id res chain seq x y z
N ASN A 1 5.03 -3.72 -16.51
CA ASN A 1 4.96 -3.60 -15.04
C ASN A 1 3.81 -4.46 -14.56
N SER A 2 4.05 -5.55 -13.81
CA SER A 2 2.96 -6.45 -13.40
C SER A 2 2.32 -5.92 -12.11
N ARG A 3 0.99 -6.11 -11.96
CA ARG A 3 0.25 -5.65 -10.78
C ARG A 3 0.82 -6.20 -9.45
N MET A 4 1.41 -7.40 -9.45
CA MET A 4 2.04 -7.99 -8.26
C MET A 4 3.33 -7.26 -7.86
N LYS A 5 4.09 -6.75 -8.83
CA LYS A 5 5.30 -5.96 -8.54
C LYS A 5 4.95 -4.69 -7.75
N ASP A 6 3.82 -4.05 -8.06
CA ASP A 6 3.39 -2.84 -7.36
C ASP A 6 3.17 -3.11 -5.86
N PHE A 7 2.60 -4.26 -5.49
CA PHE A 7 2.47 -4.66 -4.06
C PHE A 7 3.82 -4.91 -3.42
N TYR A 8 4.71 -5.64 -4.11
CA TYR A 8 6.07 -5.89 -3.63
C TYR A 8 6.83 -4.59 -3.38
N ASP A 9 6.79 -3.67 -4.34
CA ASP A 9 7.48 -2.38 -4.24
C ASP A 9 6.92 -1.56 -3.07
N LEU A 10 5.60 -1.51 -2.89
CA LEU A 10 4.98 -0.77 -1.79
C LEU A 10 5.32 -1.33 -0.41
N VAL A 11 5.31 -2.65 -0.23
CA VAL A 11 5.66 -3.25 1.07
C VAL A 11 7.15 -3.15 1.36
N ILE A 12 8.01 -3.26 0.35
CA ILE A 12 9.44 -3.03 0.51
C ILE A 12 9.71 -1.57 0.88
N LEU A 13 9.06 -0.62 0.20
CA LEU A 13 9.21 0.79 0.51
C LEU A 13 8.82 1.08 1.95
N SER A 14 7.65 0.60 2.40
CA SER A 14 7.22 0.80 3.79
C SER A 14 8.17 0.14 4.80
N GLN A 15 8.73 -1.02 4.49
CA GLN A 15 9.66 -1.70 5.39
C GLN A 15 11.07 -1.09 5.45
N MET A 16 11.54 -0.46 4.38
CA MET A 16 12.93 0.02 4.27
C MET A 16 13.11 1.51 4.55
N PHE A 17 12.07 2.32 4.34
CA PHE A 17 12.18 3.77 4.42
C PHE A 17 11.28 4.35 5.50
N ALA A 18 11.77 5.44 6.09
CA ALA A 18 10.96 6.26 6.97
C ALA A 18 10.10 7.22 6.12
N PHE A 19 8.85 7.41 6.49
CA PHE A 19 7.93 8.32 5.81
C PHE A 19 7.37 9.36 6.78
N GLY A 20 7.38 10.62 6.33
CA GLY A 20 6.55 11.66 6.90
C GLY A 20 5.12 11.51 6.39
N GLY A 21 4.17 11.50 7.31
CA GLY A 21 2.76 11.32 7.03
C GLY A 21 2.20 12.37 6.08
N GLU A 22 2.55 13.62 6.32
CA GLU A 22 2.23 14.75 5.44
C GLU A 22 2.71 14.53 4.00
N LEU A 23 3.95 14.03 3.83
CA LEU A 23 4.52 13.76 2.51
C LEU A 23 3.73 12.66 1.77
N VAL A 24 3.29 11.62 2.48
CA VAL A 24 2.47 10.55 1.89
C VAL A 24 1.09 11.09 1.49
N VAL A 25 0.47 11.91 2.33
CA VAL A 25 -0.82 12.56 2.03
C VAL A 25 -0.70 13.43 0.77
N GLU A 26 0.34 14.25 0.68
CA GLU A 26 0.54 15.14 -0.46
C GLU A 26 0.80 14.35 -1.75
N ALA A 27 1.60 13.29 -1.67
CA ALA A 27 1.84 12.40 -2.81
C ALA A 27 0.54 11.72 -3.30
N ILE A 28 -0.35 11.33 -2.37
CA ILE A 28 -1.67 10.79 -2.71
C ILE A 28 -2.50 11.86 -3.44
N ARG A 29 -2.65 13.06 -2.87
CA ARG A 29 -3.43 14.16 -3.48
C ARG A 29 -2.95 14.48 -4.89
N ALA A 30 -1.65 14.74 -5.05
CA ALA A 30 -1.04 15.05 -6.33
C ALA A 30 -1.23 13.92 -7.36
N THR A 31 -1.21 12.65 -6.92
CA THR A 31 -1.42 11.50 -7.81
C THR A 31 -2.85 11.44 -8.35
N PHE A 32 -3.85 11.65 -7.49
CA PHE A 32 -5.26 11.59 -7.88
C PHE A 32 -5.67 12.82 -8.70
N GLU A 33 -5.16 14.01 -8.34
CA GLU A 33 -5.35 15.25 -9.10
C GLU A 33 -4.79 15.11 -10.53
N ARG A 34 -3.53 14.67 -10.67
CA ARG A 34 -2.90 14.46 -11.99
C ARG A 34 -3.63 13.43 -12.86
N ARG A 35 -4.29 12.46 -12.24
CA ARG A 35 -5.09 11.44 -12.95
C ARG A 35 -6.51 11.90 -13.26
N GLY A 36 -6.97 13.03 -12.72
CA GLY A 36 -8.34 13.52 -12.88
C GLY A 36 -9.37 12.58 -12.27
N THR A 37 -8.99 11.82 -11.23
CA THR A 37 -9.87 10.84 -10.56
C THR A 37 -10.03 11.18 -9.09
N PRO A 38 -11.21 11.00 -8.48
CA PRO A 38 -11.39 11.25 -7.06
C PRO A 38 -10.57 10.29 -6.19
N ILE A 39 -10.10 10.78 -5.05
CA ILE A 39 -9.50 9.93 -4.00
C ILE A 39 -10.61 9.02 -3.45
N PRO A 40 -10.39 7.69 -3.36
CA PRO A 40 -11.41 6.77 -2.89
C PRO A 40 -11.71 6.99 -1.41
N ALA A 41 -13.00 7.10 -1.06
CA ALA A 41 -13.48 7.30 0.31
C ALA A 41 -13.22 6.11 1.24
N HIS A 42 -12.96 4.94 0.67
CA HIS A 42 -12.69 3.70 1.37
C HIS A 42 -11.40 3.08 0.83
N VAL A 43 -10.81 2.18 1.63
CA VAL A 43 -9.66 1.38 1.19
C VAL A 43 -10.01 0.69 -0.14
N PRO A 44 -9.18 0.83 -1.18
CA PRO A 44 -9.43 0.18 -2.48
C PRO A 44 -9.58 -1.34 -2.35
N PHE A 45 -10.42 -1.95 -3.19
CA PHE A 45 -10.61 -3.42 -3.21
C PHE A 45 -9.29 -4.20 -3.27
N ALA A 46 -8.29 -3.70 -3.99
CA ALA A 46 -6.96 -4.30 -4.08
C ALA A 46 -6.23 -4.43 -2.72
N LEU A 47 -6.68 -3.71 -1.69
CA LEU A 47 -6.11 -3.69 -0.35
C LEU A 47 -7.06 -4.31 0.69
N THR A 48 -7.98 -5.18 0.27
CA THR A 48 -8.92 -5.89 1.15
C THR A 48 -8.52 -7.36 1.32
N THR A 49 -9.03 -7.97 2.40
CA THR A 49 -8.93 -9.41 2.64
C THR A 49 -9.47 -10.21 1.46
N GLU A 50 -10.63 -9.84 0.94
CA GLU A 50 -11.30 -10.55 -0.16
C GLU A 50 -10.45 -10.59 -1.44
N PHE A 51 -9.71 -9.51 -1.75
CA PHE A 51 -8.75 -9.55 -2.85
C PHE A 51 -7.59 -10.51 -2.56
N SER A 52 -7.07 -10.51 -1.33
CA SER A 52 -5.90 -11.31 -0.98
C SER A 52 -6.18 -12.80 -0.81
N GLU A 53 -7.44 -13.18 -0.56
CA GLU A 53 -7.89 -14.57 -0.43
C GLU A 53 -8.31 -15.20 -1.76
N ASP A 54 -8.46 -14.40 -2.82
CA ASP A 54 -8.75 -14.91 -4.16
C ASP A 54 -7.62 -15.85 -4.65
N LEU A 55 -8.00 -17.06 -5.06
CA LEU A 55 -7.05 -18.11 -5.47
C LEU A 55 -6.19 -17.69 -6.66
N SER A 56 -6.72 -16.87 -7.58
CA SER A 56 -5.95 -16.35 -8.71
C SER A 56 -4.90 -15.35 -8.23
N LYS A 57 -5.21 -14.51 -7.24
CA LYS A 57 -4.23 -13.56 -6.65
C LYS A 57 -3.14 -14.28 -5.89
N ILE A 58 -3.48 -15.29 -5.10
CA ILE A 58 -2.51 -16.13 -4.39
C ILE A 58 -1.56 -16.80 -5.39
N ALA A 59 -2.10 -17.41 -6.46
CA ALA A 59 -1.29 -18.05 -7.49
C ALA A 59 -0.38 -17.06 -8.24
N GLN A 60 -0.89 -15.87 -8.58
CA GLN A 60 -0.13 -14.80 -9.23
C GLN A 60 1.02 -14.31 -8.34
N TRP A 61 0.76 -14.12 -7.04
CA TRP A 61 1.78 -13.72 -6.07
C TRP A 61 2.87 -14.77 -5.93
N SER A 62 2.50 -16.04 -5.73
CA SER A 62 3.45 -17.15 -5.63
C SER A 62 4.32 -17.31 -6.88
N ALA A 63 3.74 -17.14 -8.07
CA ALA A 63 4.49 -17.15 -9.31
C ALA A 63 5.45 -15.95 -9.42
N PHE A 64 5.03 -14.78 -8.96
CA PHE A 64 5.86 -13.57 -8.93
C PHE A 64 7.05 -13.75 -7.99
N THR A 65 6.83 -14.08 -6.71
CA THR A 65 7.89 -14.20 -5.69
C THR A 65 8.92 -15.26 -6.05
N ARG A 66 8.48 -16.40 -6.58
CA ARG A 66 9.39 -17.45 -7.08
C ARG A 66 10.27 -16.95 -8.24
N LYS A 67 9.72 -16.17 -9.16
CA LYS A 67 10.46 -15.66 -10.32
C LYS A 67 11.40 -14.51 -9.96
N SER A 68 11.02 -13.66 -9.01
CA SER A 68 11.83 -12.52 -8.56
C SER A 68 12.85 -12.86 -7.48
N GLY A 69 12.76 -14.05 -6.88
CA GLY A 69 13.62 -14.45 -5.75
C GLY A 69 13.19 -13.86 -4.41
N ALA A 70 12.02 -13.24 -4.33
CA ALA A 70 11.50 -12.54 -3.16
C ALA A 70 10.60 -13.44 -2.29
N SER A 71 11.06 -14.64 -1.94
CA SER A 71 10.23 -15.60 -1.20
C SER A 71 10.04 -15.23 0.28
N GLU A 72 10.91 -14.37 0.81
CA GLU A 72 10.97 -13.92 2.19
C GLU A 72 9.92 -12.86 2.56
N ILE A 73 9.29 -12.23 1.56
CA ILE A 73 8.35 -11.12 1.75
C ILE A 73 7.00 -11.55 2.37
N GLY A 74 6.74 -12.86 2.42
CA GLY A 74 5.50 -13.44 2.94
C GLY A 74 4.40 -13.60 1.90
N SER A 75 3.20 -13.91 2.39
CA SER A 75 1.99 -14.11 1.59
C SER A 75 1.40 -12.79 1.07
N ILE A 76 0.58 -12.87 0.01
CA ILE A 76 -0.12 -11.69 -0.51
C ILE A 76 -1.06 -11.09 0.54
N GLY A 77 -1.64 -11.90 1.42
CA GLY A 77 -2.49 -11.44 2.52
C GLY A 77 -1.73 -10.58 3.53
N GLU A 78 -0.53 -11.00 3.93
CA GLU A 78 0.33 -10.23 4.83
C GLU A 78 0.77 -8.91 4.19
N VAL A 79 1.15 -8.96 2.91
CA VAL A 79 1.56 -7.78 2.14
C VAL A 79 0.41 -6.80 1.97
N VAL A 80 -0.77 -7.27 1.54
CA VAL A 80 -1.97 -6.44 1.39
C VAL A 80 -2.35 -5.80 2.73
N LYS A 81 -2.33 -6.56 3.82
CA LYS A 81 -2.64 -6.04 5.16
C LYS A 81 -1.65 -4.97 5.59
N ALA A 82 -0.35 -5.19 5.37
CA ALA A 82 0.68 -4.21 5.72
C ALA A 82 0.53 -2.90 4.92
N ILE A 83 0.30 -3.01 3.61
CA ILE A 83 0.08 -1.83 2.76
C ILE A 83 -1.22 -1.11 3.17
N SER A 84 -2.29 -1.86 3.43
CA SER A 84 -3.58 -1.31 3.87
C SER A 84 -3.39 -0.46 5.13
N LEU A 85 -2.72 -0.98 6.16
CA LEU A 85 -2.41 -0.24 7.39
C LEU A 85 -1.56 1.01 7.12
N PHE A 86 -0.57 0.93 6.24
CA PHE A 86 0.29 2.05 5.89
C PHE A 86 -0.47 3.20 5.20
N VAL A 87 -1.42 2.90 4.31
CA VAL A 87 -2.11 3.93 3.50
C VAL A 87 -3.45 4.38 4.07
N ASP A 88 -4.03 3.66 5.03
CA ASP A 88 -5.38 3.89 5.53
C ASP A 88 -5.58 5.29 6.14
N LYS A 89 -4.67 5.72 7.04
CA LYS A 89 -4.72 7.07 7.63
C LYS A 89 -4.41 8.18 6.61
N PRO A 90 -3.34 8.09 5.79
CA PRO A 90 -3.10 9.04 4.69
C PRO A 90 -4.28 9.23 3.75
N LEU A 91 -4.93 8.15 3.31
CA LEU A 91 -6.04 8.21 2.37
C LEU A 91 -7.22 9.01 2.96
N ARG A 92 -7.55 8.80 4.24
CA ARG A 92 -8.61 9.57 4.90
C ARG A 92 -8.26 11.05 5.01
N VAL A 93 -7.05 11.37 5.49
CA VAL A 93 -6.59 12.76 5.64
C VAL A 93 -6.52 13.47 4.28
N ALA A 94 -6.13 12.75 3.22
CA ALA A 94 -6.08 13.30 1.88
C ALA A 94 -7.45 13.83 1.41
N ILE A 95 -8.56 13.28 1.93
CA ILE A 95 -9.93 13.73 1.67
C ILE A 95 -10.34 14.88 2.60
N THR A 96 -10.06 14.80 3.90
CA THR A 96 -10.59 15.75 4.91
C THR A 96 -9.83 17.08 4.99
N SER A 97 -8.67 17.20 4.32
CA SER A 97 -7.79 18.39 4.41
C SER A 97 -7.28 18.70 5.82
N GLU A 98 -7.31 17.72 6.72
CA GLU A 98 -6.73 17.83 8.06
C GLU A 98 -5.21 17.84 8.00
N ALA A 99 -4.58 18.47 9.00
CA ALA A 99 -3.13 18.36 9.19
C ALA A 99 -2.78 16.97 9.71
N PHE A 100 -1.67 16.40 9.23
CA PHE A 100 -1.21 15.08 9.63
C PHE A 100 0.31 15.04 9.79
N ASP A 101 0.74 15.01 11.05
CA ASP A 101 2.13 15.04 11.50
C ASP A 101 2.67 13.64 11.86
N GLY A 102 1.98 12.58 11.42
CA GLY A 102 2.41 11.21 11.67
C GLY A 102 3.80 10.96 11.09
N HIS A 103 4.61 10.18 11.79
CA HIS A 103 5.91 9.74 11.28
C HIS A 103 6.03 8.23 11.40
N TRP A 104 6.30 7.58 10.28
CA TRP A 104 6.53 6.15 10.24
C TRP A 104 8.02 5.86 10.09
N PRO A 105 8.64 5.18 11.06
CA PRO A 105 9.94 4.57 10.84
C PRO A 105 9.79 3.35 9.90
N PRO A 106 10.91 2.83 9.36
CA PRO A 106 10.88 1.64 8.52
C PRO A 106 10.16 0.47 9.23
N GLY A 107 9.12 -0.07 8.60
CA GLY A 107 8.32 -1.17 9.14
C GLY A 107 7.22 -0.80 10.15
N GLY A 108 7.03 0.49 10.45
CA GLY A 108 5.98 0.97 11.36
C GLY A 108 6.43 1.08 12.82
N PRO A 109 5.52 1.34 13.79
CA PRO A 109 4.07 1.15 13.73
C PRO A 109 3.33 2.19 12.87
N TRP A 110 2.23 1.79 12.23
CA TRP A 110 1.47 2.61 11.26
C TRP A 110 0.37 3.53 11.88
N SER A 111 0.45 3.79 13.18
CA SER A 111 -0.62 4.44 13.98
C SER A 111 -0.39 5.93 14.21
#